data_AF-A0A3N0A2Y7-F1
#
_entry.id   AF-A0A3N0A2Y7-F1
#
_cell.length_a   1.000
_cell.length_b   1.000
_cell.length_c   1.000
_cell.angle_alpha   90.00
_cell.angle_beta   90.00
_cell.angle_gamma   90.00
#
_symmetry.space_group_name_H-M   'P 1'
#
loop_
_entity.id
_entity.type
_entity.pdbx_description
1 polymer ?
#
loop_
_entity_poly.entity_id
_entity_poly.type
_entity_poly.pdbx_seq_one_letter_code
_entity_poly.pdbx_strand_id
1 'polypeptide(L)'
;MLLLVDNGSIYTTNLTDFFKKQSIPFEKTTSHLCKLDGLGRYDHIVLSGRRRNDQKTNVVNTCIVRHAVDNSTKLLGICYGAEIIALALGGTIKRCHSPRTGGRTVRVIKENSVCGGTLDVFESHRYEMASLPDGLVPLAESNECRYEIIRHETEPVFGTQFHPEMSPDGQNLIEQFCSL
;
A
#
# COMPACT_ATOMS: atom_id res chain seq x y z
N MET A 1 17.48 1.20 -3.88
CA MET A 1 17.24 0.13 -2.89
C MET A 1 15.85 0.29 -2.27
N LEU A 2 15.11 -0.80 -2.06
CA LEU A 2 13.75 -0.78 -1.49
C LEU A 2 13.77 -0.89 0.04
N LEU A 3 12.92 -0.14 0.74
CA LEU A 3 12.65 -0.30 2.17
C LEU A 3 11.27 -0.92 2.38
N LEU A 4 11.21 -2.08 3.03
CA LEU A 4 9.99 -2.66 3.55
C LEU A 4 9.80 -2.28 5.02
N VAL A 5 8.72 -1.56 5.33
CA VAL A 5 8.31 -1.24 6.70
C VAL A 5 7.24 -2.23 7.12
N ASP A 6 7.62 -3.17 7.98
CA ASP A 6 6.73 -4.19 8.53
C ASP A 6 5.87 -3.62 9.66
N ASN A 7 4.58 -3.46 9.38
CA ASN A 7 3.57 -3.00 10.33
C ASN A 7 2.88 -4.17 11.06
N GLY A 8 3.43 -5.38 10.96
CA GLY A 8 2.95 -6.58 11.65
C GLY A 8 1.82 -7.29 10.92
N SER A 9 1.77 -7.19 9.58
CA SER A 9 0.89 -8.02 8.75
C SER A 9 1.24 -9.51 8.93
N ILE A 10 0.22 -10.37 8.89
CA ILE A 10 0.46 -11.82 8.80
C ILE A 10 0.99 -12.25 7.43
N TYR A 11 0.86 -11.40 6.41
CA TYR A 11 1.30 -11.66 5.03
C TYR A 11 2.67 -11.05 4.70
N THR A 12 3.35 -10.40 5.68
CA THR A 12 4.68 -9.81 5.41
C THR A 12 5.68 -10.88 4.93
N THR A 13 5.58 -12.12 5.40
CA THR A 13 6.45 -13.21 4.93
C THR A 13 6.25 -13.48 3.43
N ASN A 14 5.00 -13.55 2.96
CA ASN A 14 4.68 -13.71 1.52
C ASN A 14 5.31 -12.60 0.68
N LEU A 15 5.23 -11.36 1.15
CA LEU A 15 5.84 -10.22 0.48
C LEU A 15 7.37 -10.31 0.45
N THR A 16 8.02 -10.69 1.56
CA THR A 16 9.48 -10.86 1.58
C THR A 16 9.96 -12.03 0.74
N ASP A 17 9.19 -13.12 0.68
CA ASP A 17 9.53 -14.28 -0.13
C ASP A 17 9.35 -13.99 -1.61
N PHE A 18 8.33 -13.21 -1.96
CA PHE A 18 8.16 -12.65 -3.29
C PHE A 18 9.37 -11.79 -3.70
N PHE A 19 9.80 -10.82 -2.87
CA PHE A 19 10.97 -9.99 -3.17
C PHE A 19 12.24 -10.83 -3.37
N LYS A 20 12.47 -11.83 -2.51
CA LYS A 20 13.62 -12.74 -2.67
C LYS A 20 13.53 -13.55 -3.97
N LYS A 21 12.35 -14.09 -4.29
CA LYS A 21 12.13 -14.87 -5.51
C LYS A 21 12.39 -14.05 -6.76
N GLN A 22 11.98 -12.78 -6.76
CA GLN A 22 12.22 -11.85 -7.86
C GLN A 22 13.59 -11.15 -7.81
N SER A 23 14.45 -11.52 -6.86
CA SER A 23 15.77 -10.90 -6.67
C SER A 23 15.71 -9.38 -6.50
N ILE A 24 14.63 -8.85 -5.93
CA ILE A 24 14.45 -7.43 -5.62
C ILE A 24 15.26 -7.12 -4.35
N PRO A 25 16.29 -6.26 -4.39
CA PRO A 25 17.08 -5.93 -3.21
C PRO A 25 16.29 -5.03 -2.27
N PHE A 26 16.09 -5.48 -1.03
CA PHE A 26 15.34 -4.75 -0.02
C PHE A 26 16.00 -4.80 1.35
N GLU A 27 15.81 -3.73 2.12
CA GLU A 27 16.00 -3.71 3.56
C GLU A 27 14.64 -3.82 4.25
N LYS A 28 14.60 -4.49 5.40
CA LYS A 28 13.39 -4.63 6.21
C LYS A 28 13.58 -3.93 7.55
N THR A 29 12.59 -3.13 7.95
CA THR A 29 12.50 -2.54 9.29
C THR A 29 11.09 -2.68 9.85
N THR A 30 10.88 -2.25 11.08
CA THR A 30 9.55 -2.05 11.67
C THR A 30 9.33 -0.57 11.91
N SER A 31 8.07 -0.14 12.00
CA SER A 31 7.74 1.24 12.34
C SER A 31 8.35 1.71 13.68
N HIS A 32 8.61 0.81 14.63
CA HIS A 32 9.25 1.17 15.90
C HIS A 32 10.77 1.40 15.81
N LEU A 33 11.43 0.84 14.79
CA LEU A 33 12.89 0.92 14.59
C LEU A 33 13.27 1.79 13.39
N CYS A 34 12.29 2.22 12.58
CA CYS A 34 12.52 3.05 11.42
C CYS A 34 13.10 4.42 11.82
N LYS A 35 14.21 4.81 11.18
CA LYS A 35 14.85 6.12 11.37
C LYS A 35 14.44 7.04 10.23
N LEU A 36 13.65 8.05 10.53
CA LEU A 36 13.08 8.97 9.52
C LEU A 36 14.16 9.76 8.77
N ASP A 37 15.21 10.20 9.46
CA ASP A 37 16.32 10.96 8.84
C ASP A 37 17.10 10.15 7.77
N GLY A 38 16.93 8.83 7.77
CA GLY A 38 17.60 7.93 6.84
C GLY A 38 16.81 7.62 5.57
N LEU A 39 15.56 8.08 5.44
CA LEU A 39 14.65 7.63 4.38
C LEU A 39 15.11 7.99 2.97
N GLY A 40 15.81 9.13 2.79
CA GLY A 40 16.28 9.59 1.47
C GLY A 40 17.31 8.68 0.78
N ARG A 41 17.76 7.59 1.41
CA ARG A 41 18.63 6.59 0.77
C ARG A 41 17.86 5.52 -0.02
N TYR A 42 16.54 5.48 0.11
CA TYR A 42 15.70 4.46 -0.52
C TYR A 42 14.91 5.08 -1.67
N ASP A 43 14.97 4.44 -2.84
CA ASP A 43 14.20 4.86 -4.01
C ASP A 43 12.73 4.45 -3.91
N HIS A 44 12.49 3.34 -3.20
CA HIS A 44 11.19 2.71 -3.02
C HIS A 44 10.94 2.42 -1.55
N ILE A 45 9.71 2.63 -1.11
CA ILE A 45 9.22 2.27 0.22
C ILE A 45 7.93 1.46 0.06
N VAL A 46 7.82 0.38 0.82
CA VAL A 46 6.60 -0.42 0.93
C VAL A 46 6.14 -0.45 2.38
N LEU A 47 4.90 -0.02 2.64
CA LEU A 47 4.25 -0.12 3.94
C LEU A 47 3.35 -1.35 3.95
N SER A 48 3.68 -2.35 4.76
CA SER A 48 2.85 -3.56 4.84
C SER A 48 1.53 -3.29 5.57
N GLY A 49 0.61 -4.25 5.48
CA GLY A 49 -0.59 -4.30 6.30
C GLY A 49 -0.27 -4.41 7.81
N ARG A 50 -1.31 -4.45 8.65
CA ARG A 50 -1.14 -4.62 10.10
C ARG A 50 -2.09 -5.66 10.67
N ARG A 51 -1.73 -6.24 11.82
CA ARG A 51 -2.63 -7.09 12.61
C ARG A 51 -3.38 -6.33 13.70
N ARG A 52 -2.75 -5.31 14.30
CA ARG A 52 -3.30 -4.52 15.41
C ARG A 52 -3.08 -3.04 15.16
N ASN A 53 -4.01 -2.21 15.60
CA ASN A 53 -3.82 -0.77 15.62
C ASN A 53 -2.79 -0.40 16.68
N ASP A 54 -1.83 0.43 16.32
CA ASP A 54 -0.82 1.00 17.21
C ASP A 54 -0.59 2.47 16.87
N GLN A 55 -0.70 3.34 17.88
CA GLN A 55 -0.63 4.79 17.67
C GLN A 55 0.77 5.23 17.22
N LYS A 56 1.83 4.61 17.76
CA LYS A 56 3.21 4.95 17.39
C LYS A 56 3.50 4.55 15.95
N THR A 57 3.05 3.38 15.52
CA THR A 57 3.09 2.94 14.13
C THR A 57 2.36 3.91 13.20
N ASN A 58 1.16 4.40 13.59
CA ASN A 58 0.43 5.39 12.80
C ASN A 58 1.21 6.70 12.64
N VAL A 59 1.82 7.22 13.72
CA VAL A 59 2.62 8.45 13.68
C VAL A 59 3.82 8.28 12.75
N VAL A 60 4.59 7.19 12.91
CA VAL A 60 5.78 6.96 12.08
C VAL A 60 5.42 6.79 10.61
N ASN A 61 4.41 5.98 10.30
CA ASN A 61 3.98 5.79 8.91
C ASN A 61 3.40 7.07 8.30
N THR A 62 2.72 7.91 9.08
CA THR A 62 2.29 9.26 8.62
C THR A 62 3.49 10.10 8.19
N CYS A 63 4.58 10.10 8.97
CA CYS A 63 5.81 10.79 8.59
C CYS A 63 6.44 10.21 7.32
N ILE A 64 6.43 8.88 7.16
CA ILE A 64 6.96 8.22 5.96
C ILE A 64 6.13 8.59 4.72
N VAL A 65 4.80 8.62 4.82
CA VAL A 65 3.92 9.06 3.72
C VAL A 65 4.24 10.49 3.32
N ARG A 66 4.34 11.41 4.29
CA ARG A 66 4.68 12.81 4.01
C ARG A 66 6.05 12.95 3.37
N HIS A 67 7.06 12.25 3.89
CA HIS A 67 8.39 12.22 3.28
C HIS A 67 8.32 11.77 1.81
N ALA A 68 7.56 10.71 1.51
CA ALA A 68 7.44 10.21 0.15
C ALA A 68 6.77 11.21 -0.80
N VAL A 69 5.75 11.94 -0.34
CA VAL A 69 5.13 13.02 -1.12
C VAL A 69 6.08 14.21 -1.30
N ASP A 70 6.72 14.66 -0.22
CA ASP A 70 7.58 15.85 -0.24
C ASP A 70 8.87 15.67 -1.06
N ASN A 71 9.30 14.41 -1.25
CA ASN A 71 10.58 14.06 -1.91
C ASN A 71 10.39 13.16 -3.14
N SER A 72 9.15 13.01 -3.64
CA SER A 72 8.83 12.14 -4.78
C SER A 72 9.37 10.70 -4.66
N THR A 73 9.41 10.16 -3.44
CA THR A 73 9.85 8.78 -3.21
C THR A 73 8.74 7.81 -3.58
N LYS A 74 9.06 6.72 -4.30
CA LYS A 74 8.06 5.73 -4.71
C LYS A 74 7.54 5.01 -3.48
N LEU A 75 6.25 5.09 -3.23
CA LEU A 75 5.62 4.50 -2.05
C LEU A 75 4.47 3.59 -2.46
N LEU A 76 4.47 2.36 -1.96
CA LEU A 76 3.34 1.44 -2.05
C LEU A 76 2.82 1.11 -0.64
N GLY A 77 1.56 1.47 -0.36
CA GLY A 77 0.86 1.08 0.86
C GLY A 77 -0.04 -0.12 0.65
N ILE A 78 0.09 -1.16 1.47
CA ILE A 78 -0.71 -2.39 1.36
C ILE A 78 -1.71 -2.49 2.52
N CYS A 79 -3.00 -2.63 2.22
CA CYS A 79 -4.10 -2.71 3.18
C CYS A 79 -4.05 -1.54 4.16
N TYR A 80 -3.57 -1.73 5.40
CA TYR A 80 -3.28 -0.63 6.33
C TYR A 80 -2.32 0.43 5.77
N GLY A 81 -1.33 0.02 4.98
CA GLY A 81 -0.44 0.97 4.29
C GLY A 81 -1.21 1.93 3.39
N ALA A 82 -2.27 1.47 2.71
CA ALA A 82 -3.15 2.34 1.92
C ALA A 82 -4.05 3.21 2.82
N GLU A 83 -4.59 2.63 3.90
CA GLU A 83 -5.36 3.37 4.91
C GLU A 83 -4.56 4.54 5.48
N ILE A 84 -3.29 4.32 5.84
CA ILE A 84 -2.45 5.36 6.43
C ILE A 84 -2.01 6.41 5.40
N ILE A 85 -1.86 6.05 4.12
CA ILE A 85 -1.68 7.04 3.03
C ILE A 85 -2.89 7.98 2.98
N ALA A 86 -4.11 7.43 2.94
CA ALA A 86 -5.32 8.24 2.90
C ALA A 86 -5.43 9.14 4.14
N LEU A 87 -5.23 8.59 5.34
CA LEU A 87 -5.30 9.35 6.59
C LEU A 87 -4.24 10.45 6.70
N ALA A 88 -3.00 10.15 6.31
CA ALA A 88 -1.88 11.10 6.40
C ALA A 88 -2.08 12.34 5.52
N LEU A 89 -2.82 12.18 4.42
CA LEU A 89 -3.14 13.23 3.46
C LEU A 89 -4.51 13.88 3.68
N GLY A 90 -5.22 13.54 4.77
CA GLY A 90 -6.48 14.18 5.15
C GLY A 90 -7.76 13.47 4.70
N GLY A 91 -7.63 12.26 4.16
CA GLY A 91 -8.76 11.35 3.91
C GLY A 91 -9.31 10.72 5.18
N THR A 92 -10.31 9.86 5.02
CA THR A 92 -10.93 9.15 6.13
C THR A 92 -11.04 7.66 5.85
N ILE A 93 -11.09 6.85 6.90
CA ILE A 93 -11.41 5.42 6.85
C ILE A 93 -12.70 5.16 7.62
N LYS A 94 -13.41 4.11 7.26
CA LYS A 94 -14.57 3.59 7.99
C LYS A 94 -14.42 2.11 8.21
N ARG A 95 -15.13 1.59 9.21
CA ARG A 95 -15.24 0.16 9.42
C ARG A 95 -16.20 -0.44 8.41
N CYS A 96 -15.83 -1.56 7.80
CA CYS A 96 -16.72 -2.32 6.92
C CYS A 96 -17.89 -2.91 7.71
N HIS A 97 -19.06 -3.05 7.08
CA HIS A 97 -20.23 -3.67 7.72
C HIS A 97 -19.95 -5.12 8.12
N SER A 98 -19.27 -5.87 7.25
CA SER A 98 -18.71 -7.19 7.50
C SER A 98 -17.21 -7.19 7.14
N PRO A 99 -16.38 -7.98 7.84
CA PRO A 99 -15.00 -8.20 7.41
C PRO A 99 -14.95 -8.76 5.98
N ARG A 100 -14.04 -8.24 5.15
CA ARG A 100 -13.79 -8.76 3.80
C ARG A 100 -12.65 -9.76 3.84
N THR A 101 -12.86 -10.92 3.24
CA THR A 101 -11.85 -11.98 3.16
C THR A 101 -12.07 -12.83 1.93
N GLY A 102 -11.00 -13.10 1.17
CA GLY A 102 -11.02 -14.01 0.04
C GLY A 102 -10.74 -13.33 -1.30
N GLY A 103 -10.92 -14.09 -2.38
CA GLY A 103 -10.74 -13.62 -3.75
C GLY A 103 -11.75 -12.55 -4.13
N ARG A 104 -11.28 -11.53 -4.84
CA ARG A 104 -12.06 -10.40 -5.34
C ARG A 104 -11.56 -9.99 -6.71
N THR A 105 -12.51 -9.64 -7.59
CA THR A 105 -12.22 -9.12 -8.91
C THR A 105 -12.30 -7.60 -8.85
N VAL A 106 -11.19 -6.94 -9.16
CA VAL A 106 -11.01 -5.49 -9.11
C VAL A 106 -10.87 -4.95 -10.53
N ARG A 107 -11.64 -3.91 -10.87
CA ARG A 107 -11.62 -3.26 -12.18
C ARG A 107 -10.78 -1.99 -12.11
N VAL A 108 -9.74 -1.90 -12.93
CA VAL A 108 -8.97 -0.67 -13.12
C VAL A 108 -9.81 0.31 -13.95
N ILE A 109 -10.04 1.50 -13.41
CA ILE A 109 -10.90 2.54 -14.00
C ILE A 109 -10.11 3.73 -14.56
N LYS A 110 -8.79 3.77 -14.35
CA LYS A 110 -7.88 4.78 -14.91
C LYS A 110 -6.58 4.15 -15.35
N GLU A 111 -6.10 4.54 -16.53
CA GLU A 111 -4.77 4.16 -17.01
C GLU A 111 -3.68 4.64 -16.05
N ASN A 112 -2.68 3.80 -15.84
CA ASN A 112 -1.58 4.03 -14.92
C ASN A 112 -0.41 3.11 -15.25
N SER A 113 0.72 3.29 -14.56
CA SER A 113 1.97 2.58 -14.83
C SER A 113 2.12 1.23 -14.10
N VAL A 114 1.22 0.87 -13.19
CA VAL A 114 1.40 -0.32 -12.33
C VAL A 114 0.42 -1.46 -12.62
N CYS A 115 -0.71 -1.17 -13.27
CA CYS A 115 -1.72 -2.18 -13.59
C CYS A 115 -2.71 -1.71 -14.66
N GLY A 116 -3.46 -2.64 -15.25
CA GLY A 116 -4.52 -2.36 -16.21
C GLY A 116 -5.56 -3.47 -16.28
N GLY A 117 -6.71 -3.17 -16.89
CA GLY A 117 -7.78 -4.15 -17.09
C GLY A 117 -8.47 -4.57 -15.79
N THR A 118 -8.58 -5.87 -15.57
CA THR A 118 -9.21 -6.47 -14.39
C THR A 118 -8.18 -7.35 -13.68
N LEU A 119 -8.20 -7.32 -12.35
CA LEU A 119 -7.25 -8.03 -11.50
C LEU A 119 -8.02 -8.96 -10.57
N ASP A 120 -7.58 -10.20 -10.43
CA ASP A 120 -8.05 -11.12 -9.40
C ASP A 120 -7.10 -11.08 -8.20
N VAL A 121 -7.59 -10.50 -7.11
CA VAL A 121 -6.81 -10.14 -5.92
C VAL A 121 -7.34 -10.82 -4.66
N PHE A 122 -6.60 -10.71 -3.56
CA PHE A 122 -6.99 -11.27 -2.27
C PHE A 122 -7.17 -10.17 -1.22
N GLU A 123 -8.35 -10.11 -0.61
CA GLU A 123 -8.66 -9.18 0.47
C GLU A 123 -8.63 -9.84 1.85
N SER A 124 -8.26 -9.06 2.87
CA SER A 124 -8.30 -9.45 4.28
C SER A 124 -8.31 -8.21 5.18
N HIS A 125 -9.45 -7.52 5.27
CA HIS A 125 -9.55 -6.26 6.01
C HIS A 125 -10.91 -6.05 6.69
N ARG A 126 -10.93 -5.10 7.63
CA ARG A 126 -12.12 -4.71 8.43
C ARG A 126 -12.43 -3.23 8.33
N TYR A 127 -11.50 -2.46 7.75
CA TYR A 127 -11.60 -1.05 7.52
C TYR A 127 -11.30 -0.81 6.05
N GLU A 128 -11.94 0.20 5.50
CA GLU A 128 -11.72 0.64 4.14
C GLU A 128 -11.67 2.16 4.11
N MET A 129 -11.00 2.71 3.09
CA MET A 129 -11.05 4.15 2.83
C MET A 129 -12.51 4.57 2.60
N ALA A 130 -12.94 5.63 3.27
CA ALA A 130 -14.30 6.17 3.20
C ALA A 130 -14.37 7.41 2.32
N SER A 131 -13.33 8.25 2.38
CA SER A 131 -13.14 9.39 1.50
C SER A 131 -11.66 9.59 1.22
N LEU A 132 -11.37 10.08 0.01
CA LEU A 132 -10.03 10.53 -0.37
C LEU A 132 -9.97 12.06 -0.23
N PRO A 133 -8.84 12.62 0.21
CA PRO A 133 -8.58 14.06 0.18
C PRO A 133 -8.30 14.54 -1.25
N ASP A 134 -8.24 15.85 -1.44
CA ASP A 134 -7.70 16.45 -2.65
C ASP A 134 -6.24 15.97 -2.85
N GLY A 135 -5.90 15.53 -4.06
CA GLY A 135 -4.57 14.98 -4.39
C GLY A 135 -4.45 13.45 -4.36
N LEU A 136 -5.46 12.71 -3.86
CA LEU A 136 -5.57 11.26 -4.05
C LEU A 136 -6.73 10.92 -4.97
N VAL A 137 -6.46 10.07 -5.98
CA VAL A 137 -7.45 9.61 -6.94
C VAL A 137 -7.61 8.08 -6.91
N PRO A 138 -8.84 7.58 -7.12
CA PRO A 138 -9.04 6.15 -7.33
C PRO A 138 -8.49 5.73 -8.70
N LEU A 139 -7.78 4.59 -8.72
CA LEU A 139 -7.34 3.91 -9.93
C LEU A 139 -8.14 2.65 -10.21
N ALA A 140 -8.66 1.98 -9.19
CA ALA A 140 -9.46 0.77 -9.34
C ALA A 140 -10.53 0.64 -8.26
N GLU A 141 -11.59 -0.08 -8.58
CA GLU A 141 -12.76 -0.32 -7.72
C GLU A 141 -13.28 -1.76 -7.89
N SER A 142 -14.06 -2.22 -6.92
CA SER A 142 -14.85 -3.45 -6.99
C SER A 142 -16.34 -3.14 -6.77
N ASN A 143 -17.19 -4.17 -6.83
CA ASN A 143 -18.60 -4.05 -6.45
C ASN A 143 -18.80 -3.68 -4.97
N GLU A 144 -17.74 -3.80 -4.18
CA GLU A 144 -17.79 -3.83 -2.73
C GLU A 144 -16.98 -2.70 -2.10
N CYS A 145 -15.86 -2.30 -2.71
CA CYS A 145 -15.01 -1.20 -2.26
C CYS A 145 -14.70 -0.26 -3.43
N ARG A 146 -14.90 1.05 -3.21
CA ARG A 146 -14.70 2.09 -4.22
C ARG A 146 -13.23 2.45 -4.45
N TYR A 147 -12.37 2.16 -3.48
CA TYR A 147 -10.99 2.62 -3.44
C TYR A 147 -10.05 1.41 -3.32
N GLU A 148 -10.15 0.47 -4.26
CA GLU A 148 -9.32 -0.75 -4.25
C GLU A 148 -7.86 -0.43 -4.52
N ILE A 149 -7.62 0.49 -5.46
CA ILE A 149 -6.31 1.07 -5.73
C ILE A 149 -6.46 2.59 -5.74
N ILE A 150 -5.56 3.27 -5.04
CA ILE A 150 -5.45 4.72 -5.02
C ILE A 150 -4.06 5.16 -5.47
N ARG A 151 -3.95 6.38 -6.00
CA ARG A 151 -2.68 7.02 -6.32
C ARG A 151 -2.70 8.50 -5.96
N HIS A 152 -1.55 9.05 -5.60
CA HIS A 152 -1.35 10.50 -5.58
C HIS A 152 -1.38 11.07 -7.00
N GLU A 153 -1.96 12.24 -7.19
CA GLU A 153 -2.14 12.84 -8.52
C GLU A 153 -0.81 13.13 -9.22
N THR A 154 0.18 13.63 -8.48
CA THR A 154 1.49 14.03 -9.04
C THR A 154 2.65 13.12 -8.64
N GLU A 155 2.56 12.46 -7.48
CA GLU A 155 3.69 11.76 -6.87
C GLU A 155 3.57 10.25 -7.09
N PRO A 156 4.68 9.48 -7.07
CA PRO A 156 4.67 8.03 -7.26
C PRO A 156 4.23 7.28 -5.99
N VAL A 157 3.12 7.71 -5.39
CA VAL A 157 2.54 7.13 -4.18
C VAL A 157 1.27 6.36 -4.56
N PHE A 158 1.23 5.08 -4.24
CA PHE A 158 0.16 4.14 -4.55
C PHE A 158 -0.31 3.44 -3.28
N GLY A 159 -1.57 3.04 -3.25
CA GLY A 159 -2.13 2.22 -2.17
C GLY A 159 -3.08 1.16 -2.70
N THR A 160 -3.01 -0.06 -2.17
CA THR A 160 -3.95 -1.14 -2.46
C THR A 160 -4.73 -1.52 -1.19
N GLN A 161 -6.05 -1.62 -1.26
CA GLN A 161 -6.86 -2.08 -0.13
C GLN A 161 -6.70 -3.59 0.12
N PHE A 162 -6.48 -4.35 -0.95
CA PHE A 162 -6.17 -5.77 -0.94
C PHE A 162 -4.68 -6.04 -0.62
N HIS A 163 -4.34 -7.31 -0.48
CA HIS A 163 -2.98 -7.83 -0.28
C HIS A 163 -2.40 -8.32 -1.61
N PRO A 164 -1.67 -7.47 -2.36
CA PRO A 164 -1.13 -7.83 -3.67
C PRO A 164 -0.16 -9.02 -3.59
N GLU A 165 0.51 -9.21 -2.45
CA GLU A 165 1.44 -10.32 -2.22
C GLU A 165 0.79 -11.71 -2.23
N MET A 166 -0.55 -11.78 -2.16
CA MET A 166 -1.34 -13.01 -2.05
C MET A 166 -1.99 -13.46 -3.36
N SER A 167 -1.72 -12.79 -4.49
CA SER A 167 -2.32 -13.11 -5.80
C SER A 167 -1.32 -12.88 -6.95
N PRO A 168 -1.37 -13.65 -8.05
CA PRO A 168 -0.49 -13.42 -9.21
C PRO A 168 -0.62 -12.01 -9.81
N ASP A 169 -1.85 -11.51 -10.00
CA ASP A 169 -2.06 -10.16 -10.55
C ASP A 169 -1.54 -9.07 -9.61
N GLY A 170 -1.74 -9.24 -8.30
CA GLY A 170 -1.16 -8.36 -7.29
C GLY A 170 0.37 -8.41 -7.26
N GLN A 171 0.97 -9.59 -7.44
CA GLN A 171 2.43 -9.74 -7.53
C GLN A 171 2.99 -9.02 -8.76
N ASN A 172 2.32 -9.11 -9.91
CA ASN A 172 2.67 -8.33 -11.09
C ASN A 172 2.60 -6.81 -10.81
N LEU A 173 1.56 -6.34 -10.10
CA LEU A 173 1.49 -4.93 -9.67
C LEU A 173 2.69 -4.52 -8.82
N ILE A 174 3.14 -5.35 -7.87
CA ILE A 174 4.33 -5.06 -7.06
C ILE A 174 5.59 -5.00 -7.95
N GLU A 175 5.72 -5.91 -8.92
CA GLU A 175 6.81 -5.91 -9.90
C GLU A 175 6.84 -4.63 -10.75
N GLN A 176 5.69 -4.20 -11.28
CA GLN A 176 5.60 -2.96 -12.04
C GLN A 176 5.93 -1.76 -11.17
N PHE A 177 5.44 -1.71 -9.93
CA PHE A 177 5.78 -0.66 -8.97
C PHE A 177 7.28 -0.58 -8.70
N CYS A 178 7.95 -1.72 -8.49
CA CYS A 178 9.40 -1.77 -8.25
C CYS A 178 10.24 -1.39 -9.48
N SER A 179 9.62 -1.34 -10.67
CA SER A 179 10.27 -1.01 -11.94
C SER A 179 10.09 0.46 -12.36
N LEU A 180 9.36 1.26 -11.58
CA LEU A 180 9.25 2.71 -11.76
C LEU A 180 10.59 3.39 -11.45
#